data_AF-A0A1A2E2B0-F1
#
_entry.id   AF-A0A1A2E2B0-F1
#
_cell.length_a   1.000
_cell.length_b   1.000
_cell.length_c   1.000
_cell.angle_alpha   90.00
_cell.angle_beta   90.00
_cell.angle_gamma   90.00
#
_symmetry.space_group_name_H-M   'P 1'
#
loop_
_entity.id
_entity.type
_entity.pdbx_description
1 polymer ?
#
loop_
_entity_poly.entity_id
_entity_poly.type
_entity_poly.pdbx_seq_one_letter_code
_entity_poly.pdbx_strand_id
1 'polypeptide(L)'
;MMKPTSKILKYNSMFLGSTMFLFGFLKFFEPFRTWFDVQISKSGLPRLCIPLGVAGEISIGLSLLSAAHFGRETSNLFGPIASAASAGLIANMGGATYVHVHPEVPANVLPLKIKPPVIPLIFMLLATVNLVQLQGHWRRS
;
A
#
# COMPACT_ATOMS: atom_id res chain seq x y z
N MET A 1 -28.90 6.94 2.96
CA MET A 1 -28.32 7.39 1.67
C MET A 1 -26.86 7.78 1.90
N MET A 2 -25.89 6.92 1.52
CA MET A 2 -24.45 7.21 1.68
C MET A 2 -24.04 8.38 0.79
N LYS A 3 -23.36 9.39 1.35
CA LYS A 3 -22.82 10.52 0.57
C LYS A 3 -21.87 9.99 -0.52
N PRO A 4 -21.87 10.54 -1.74
CA PRO A 4 -21.02 10.06 -2.84
C PRO A 4 -19.52 9.97 -2.47
N THR A 5 -19.04 10.86 -1.59
CA THR A 5 -17.67 10.82 -1.04
C THR A 5 -17.36 9.55 -0.25
N SER A 6 -18.34 8.96 0.46
CA SER A 6 -18.12 7.74 1.23
C SER A 6 -18.05 6.48 0.35
N LYS A 7 -18.73 6.49 -0.81
CA LYS A 7 -18.65 5.39 -1.78
C LYS A 7 -17.27 5.35 -2.43
N ILE A 8 -16.77 6.49 -2.91
CA ILE A 8 -15.44 6.58 -3.55
C ILE A 8 -14.35 6.14 -2.57
N LEU A 9 -14.39 6.65 -1.33
CA LEU A 9 -13.47 6.26 -0.27
C LEU A 9 -13.49 4.75 0.01
N LYS A 10 -14.69 4.17 0.09
CA LYS A 10 -14.87 2.73 0.31
C LYS A 10 -14.27 1.92 -0.84
N TYR A 11 -14.61 2.23 -2.09
CA TYR A 11 -14.09 1.51 -3.25
C TYR A 11 -12.56 1.65 -3.37
N ASN A 12 -12.03 2.85 -3.16
CA ASN A 12 -10.58 3.08 -3.20
C ASN A 12 -9.87 2.30 -2.09
N SER A 13 -10.40 2.32 -0.86
CA SER A 13 -9.85 1.53 0.25
C SER A 13 -9.96 0.03 0.02
N MET A 14 -11.04 -0.48 -0.58
CA MET A 14 -11.15 -1.89 -0.98
C MET A 14 -10.12 -2.26 -2.04
N PHE A 15 -9.98 -1.43 -3.07
CA PHE A 15 -9.04 -1.68 -4.16
C PHE A 15 -7.60 -1.68 -3.65
N LEU A 16 -7.20 -0.63 -2.93
CA LEU A 16 -5.86 -0.52 -2.33
C LEU A 16 -5.62 -1.63 -1.30
N GLY A 17 -6.60 -1.93 -0.46
CA GLY A 17 -6.49 -2.97 0.55
C GLY A 17 -6.30 -4.37 -0.05
N SER A 18 -7.15 -4.74 -1.02
CA SER A 18 -7.08 -6.03 -1.72
C SER A 18 -5.76 -6.20 -2.46
N THR A 19 -5.32 -5.16 -3.18
CA THR A 19 -4.09 -5.22 -3.97
C THR A 19 -2.86 -5.31 -3.07
N MET A 20 -2.79 -4.53 -1.99
CA MET A 20 -1.70 -4.59 -1.01
C MET A 20 -1.62 -5.94 -0.31
N PHE A 21 -2.76 -6.48 0.09
CA PHE A 21 -2.83 -7.82 0.68
C PHE A 21 -2.37 -8.89 -0.33
N LEU A 22 -2.85 -8.81 -1.58
CA LEU A 22 -2.46 -9.75 -2.62
C LEU A 22 -0.96 -9.71 -2.91
N PHE A 23 -0.37 -8.52 -3.07
CA PHE A 23 1.07 -8.38 -3.29
C PHE A 23 1.91 -8.86 -2.10
N GLY A 24 1.50 -8.51 -0.88
CA GLY A 24 2.16 -9.02 0.33
C GLY A 24 2.06 -10.55 0.45
N PHE A 25 0.91 -11.12 0.10
CA PHE A 25 0.70 -12.57 0.11
C PHE A 25 1.50 -13.29 -1.00
N LEU A 26 1.57 -12.73 -2.20
CA LEU A 26 2.34 -13.31 -3.30
C LEU A 26 3.83 -13.37 -2.98
N LYS A 27 4.37 -12.48 -2.13
CA LYS A 27 5.77 -12.51 -1.68
C LYS A 27 6.15 -13.72 -0.82
N PHE A 28 5.20 -14.57 -0.43
CA PHE A 28 5.50 -15.89 0.16
C PHE A 28 5.84 -16.96 -0.89
N PHE A 29 5.52 -16.72 -2.16
CA PHE A 29 5.66 -17.67 -3.25
C PHE A 29 6.75 -17.24 -4.25
N GLU A 30 7.38 -18.21 -4.91
CA GLU A 30 8.26 -17.96 -6.04
C GLU A 30 7.45 -17.63 -7.30
N PRO A 31 7.92 -16.75 -8.20
CA PRO A 31 9.21 -16.03 -8.18
C PRO A 31 9.17 -14.69 -7.40
N PHE A 32 8.02 -14.29 -6.85
CA PHE A 32 7.82 -12.98 -6.22
C PHE A 32 8.72 -12.76 -5.00
N ARG A 33 8.94 -13.80 -4.20
CA ARG A 33 9.87 -13.78 -3.07
C ARG A 33 11.29 -13.44 -3.53
N THR A 34 11.80 -14.17 -4.51
CA THR A 34 13.14 -13.92 -5.07
C THR A 34 13.25 -12.54 -5.70
N TRP A 35 12.22 -12.08 -6.43
CA TRP A 35 12.21 -10.74 -7.00
C TRP A 35 12.32 -9.65 -5.93
N PHE A 36 11.60 -9.80 -4.83
CA PHE A 36 11.64 -8.87 -3.72
C PHE A 36 12.98 -8.92 -2.96
N ASP A 37 13.55 -10.10 -2.77
CA ASP A 37 14.88 -10.25 -2.17
C ASP A 37 15.96 -9.56 -3.01
N VAL A 38 15.97 -9.78 -4.33
CA VAL A 38 16.93 -9.13 -5.24
C VAL A 38 16.74 -7.61 -5.22
N GLN A 39 15.50 -7.13 -5.19
CA GLN A 39 15.17 -5.70 -5.07
C GLN A 39 15.77 -5.07 -3.80
N ILE A 40 15.63 -5.71 -2.64
CA ILE A 40 16.20 -5.21 -1.37
C ILE A 40 17.73 -5.36 -1.35
N SER A 41 18.25 -6.49 -1.78
CA SER A 41 19.69 -6.79 -1.78
C SER A 41 20.47 -5.88 -2.74
N LYS A 42 19.90 -5.54 -3.91
CA LYS A 42 20.53 -4.65 -4.90
C LYS A 42 20.34 -3.17 -4.62
N SER A 43 19.35 -2.79 -3.83
CA SER A 43 19.15 -1.40 -3.42
C SER A 43 20.01 -0.99 -2.21
N GLY A 44 20.87 -1.89 -1.72
CA GLY A 44 21.71 -1.66 -0.54
C GLY A 44 20.94 -1.60 0.78
N LEU A 45 19.66 -2.00 0.77
CA LEU A 45 18.81 -1.99 1.96
C LEU A 45 19.14 -3.20 2.88
N PRO A 46 19.01 -3.03 4.21
CA PRO A 46 19.18 -4.14 5.14
C PRO A 46 18.19 -5.27 4.84
N ARG A 47 18.61 -6.54 5.02
CA ARG A 47 17.72 -7.69 4.83
C ARG A 47 16.49 -7.68 5.75
N LEU A 48 16.53 -6.91 6.84
CA LEU A 48 15.37 -6.66 7.71
C LEU A 48 14.21 -5.99 6.97
N CYS A 49 14.48 -5.27 5.87
CA CYS A 49 13.44 -4.67 5.02
C CYS A 49 12.58 -5.72 4.31
N ILE A 50 13.03 -6.97 4.17
CA ILE A 50 12.25 -8.04 3.54
C ILE A 50 11.04 -8.42 4.41
N PRO A 51 11.21 -8.93 5.64
CA PRO A 51 10.06 -9.26 6.49
C PRO A 51 9.24 -8.02 6.86
N LEU A 52 9.89 -6.86 7.03
CA LEU A 52 9.17 -5.60 7.30
C LEU A 52 8.29 -5.15 6.13
N GLY A 53 8.76 -5.28 4.89
CA GLY A 53 7.98 -4.96 3.70
C GLY A 53 6.79 -5.89 3.52
N VAL A 54 6.99 -7.20 3.68
CA VAL A 54 5.89 -8.19 3.59
C VAL A 54 4.86 -7.96 4.70
N ALA A 55 5.31 -7.82 5.95
CA ALA A 55 4.42 -7.57 7.07
C ALA A 55 3.66 -6.24 6.89
N GLY A 56 4.35 -5.18 6.47
CA GLY A 56 3.76 -3.87 6.20
C GLY A 56 2.66 -3.95 5.14
N GLU A 57 2.93 -4.61 4.00
CA GLU A 57 1.95 -4.74 2.92
C GLU A 57 0.69 -5.49 3.35
N ILE A 58 0.85 -6.58 4.09
CA ILE A 58 -0.27 -7.38 4.60
C ILE A 58 -1.06 -6.60 5.65
N SER A 59 -0.39 -5.99 6.63
CA SER A 59 -1.03 -5.21 7.69
C SER A 59 -1.79 -4.00 7.12
N ILE A 60 -1.20 -3.27 6.17
CA ILE A 60 -1.86 -2.16 5.46
C ILE A 60 -3.07 -2.68 4.67
N GLY A 61 -2.90 -3.78 3.93
CA GLY A 61 -3.95 -4.39 3.14
C GLY A 61 -5.16 -4.78 3.98
N LEU A 62 -4.93 -5.51 5.08
CA LEU A 62 -5.96 -5.88 6.04
C LEU A 62 -6.61 -4.67 6.69
N SER A 63 -5.83 -3.67 7.12
CA SER A 63 -6.37 -2.46 7.76
C SER A 63 -7.32 -1.69 6.84
N LEU A 64 -6.96 -1.54 5.56
CA LEU A 64 -7.80 -0.86 4.57
C LEU A 64 -9.04 -1.68 4.20
N LEU A 65 -8.92 -3.01 4.10
CA LEU A 65 -10.04 -3.90 3.84
C LEU A 65 -11.04 -3.90 5.00
N SER A 66 -10.55 -4.02 6.23
CA SER A 66 -11.38 -3.93 7.44
C SER A 66 -12.08 -2.58 7.50
N ALA A 67 -11.37 -1.48 7.23
CA ALA A 67 -11.95 -0.14 7.20
C ALA A 67 -13.06 0.00 6.15
N ALA A 68 -12.93 -0.65 5.00
CA ALA A 68 -13.92 -0.60 3.95
C ALA A 68 -15.13 -1.52 4.20
N HIS A 69 -14.93 -2.66 4.85
CA HIS A 69 -15.99 -3.65 5.12
C HIS A 69 -16.87 -3.26 6.32
N PHE A 70 -16.25 -2.89 7.45
CA PHE A 70 -16.95 -2.61 8.70
C PHE A 70 -17.62 -1.23 8.75
N GLY A 71 -17.29 -0.34 7.81
CA GLY A 71 -17.85 1.00 7.74
C GLY A 71 -17.50 1.86 8.96
N ARG A 72 -17.68 3.17 8.83
CA ARG A 72 -17.37 4.14 9.90
C ARG A 72 -18.35 4.11 11.08
N GLU A 73 -19.48 3.40 10.96
CA GLU A 73 -20.54 3.39 11.99
C GLU A 73 -20.20 2.55 13.22
N THR A 74 -19.20 1.67 13.16
CA THR A 74 -18.96 0.67 14.20
C THR A 74 -17.88 1.05 15.23
N SER A 75 -16.99 2.02 14.99
CA SER A 75 -16.05 2.48 16.04
C SER A 75 -15.31 3.80 15.72
N ASN A 76 -15.06 4.61 16.77
CA ASN A 76 -14.25 5.84 16.71
C ASN A 76 -12.75 5.58 16.38
N LEU A 77 -12.29 4.32 16.44
CA LEU A 77 -10.91 3.94 16.10
C LEU A 77 -10.69 3.70 14.61
N PHE A 78 -11.76 3.52 13.82
CA PHE A 78 -11.63 3.21 12.38
C PHE A 78 -11.02 4.34 11.55
N GLY A 79 -11.36 5.59 11.83
CA GLY A 79 -10.79 6.76 11.14
C GLY A 79 -9.26 6.85 11.28
N PRO A 80 -8.74 6.83 12.52
CA PRO A 80 -7.30 6.81 12.78
C PRO A 80 -6.57 5.62 12.16
N ILE A 81 -7.13 4.40 12.24
CA ILE A 81 -6.51 3.19 11.68
C ILE A 81 -6.41 3.28 10.15
N ALA A 82 -7.49 3.67 9.45
CA ALA A 82 -7.47 3.82 8.00
C ALA A 82 -6.52 4.94 7.55
N SER A 83 -6.41 6.01 8.35
CA SER A 83 -5.47 7.11 8.12
C SER A 83 -4.02 6.64 8.29
N ALA A 84 -3.72 5.92 9.37
CA ALA A 84 -2.39 5.35 9.61
C ALA A 84 -2.01 4.33 8.53
N ALA A 85 -2.94 3.47 8.11
CA ALA A 85 -2.71 2.52 7.02
C ALA A 85 -2.46 3.23 5.68
N SER A 86 -3.19 4.32 5.39
CA SER A 86 -2.96 5.12 4.18
C SER A 86 -1.61 5.83 4.20
N ALA A 87 -1.18 6.35 5.36
CA ALA A 87 0.14 6.94 5.54
C ALA A 87 1.26 5.89 5.42
N GLY A 88 1.08 4.71 6.03
CA GLY A 88 1.98 3.57 5.89
C GLY A 88 2.08 3.09 4.44
N LEU A 89 0.98 3.11 3.69
CA LEU A 89 0.96 2.80 2.26
C LEU A 89 1.82 3.78 1.46
N ILE A 90 1.71 5.08 1.74
CA ILE A 90 2.56 6.10 1.11
C ILE A 90 4.03 5.83 1.38
N ALA A 91 4.39 5.55 2.64
CA ALA A 91 5.77 5.21 3.01
C ALA A 91 6.27 3.94 2.31
N ASN A 92 5.45 2.88 2.26
CA ASN A 92 5.79 1.62 1.60
C ASN A 92 5.98 1.79 0.09
N MET A 93 5.08 2.54 -0.56
CA MET A 93 5.21 2.88 -1.97
C MET A 93 6.44 3.77 -2.23
N GLY A 94 6.80 4.66 -1.30
CA GLY A 94 8.02 5.46 -1.38
C GLY A 94 9.29 4.61 -1.35
N GLY A 95 9.34 3.60 -0.47
CA GLY A 95 10.41 2.59 -0.46
C GLY A 95 10.47 1.82 -1.78
N ALA A 96 9.32 1.38 -2.31
CA ALA A 96 9.25 0.71 -3.60
C ALA A 96 9.74 1.59 -4.76
N THR A 97 9.38 2.88 -4.77
CA THR A 97 9.88 3.88 -5.73
C THR A 97 11.39 4.03 -5.64
N TYR A 98 11.96 4.14 -4.44
CA TYR A 98 13.41 4.23 -4.24
C TYR A 98 14.13 3.03 -4.84
N VAL A 99 13.65 1.83 -4.55
CA VAL A 99 14.22 0.58 -5.07
C VAL A 99 14.12 0.50 -6.60
N HIS A 100 13.01 0.95 -7.19
CA HIS A 100 12.84 0.97 -8.65
C HIS A 100 13.72 2.00 -9.36
N VAL A 101 14.01 3.14 -8.72
CA VAL A 101 14.88 4.19 -9.30
C VAL A 101 16.36 3.83 -9.14
N HIS A 102 16.70 2.90 -8.24
CA HIS A 102 18.08 2.51 -7.99
C HIS A 102 18.69 1.82 -9.24
N PRO A 103 19.81 2.33 -9.79
CA PRO A 103 20.37 1.86 -11.07
C PRO A 103 20.81 0.39 -11.09
N GLU A 104 21.02 -0.23 -9.94
CA GLU A 104 21.50 -1.62 -9.81
C GLU A 104 20.38 -2.66 -9.77
N VAL A 105 19.11 -2.23 -9.69
CA VAL A 105 17.96 -3.15 -9.66
C VAL A 105 17.60 -3.56 -11.10
N PRO A 106 17.74 -4.85 -11.47
CA PRO A 106 17.48 -5.30 -12.83
C PRO A 106 16.00 -5.20 -13.18
N ALA A 107 15.68 -4.74 -14.40
CA ALA A 107 14.30 -4.70 -14.88
C ALA A 107 13.63 -6.09 -14.93
N ASN A 108 14.42 -7.17 -14.95
CA ASN A 108 13.92 -8.55 -15.02
C ASN A 108 13.34 -9.07 -13.68
N VAL A 109 13.58 -8.38 -12.56
CA VAL A 109 12.97 -8.71 -11.25
C VAL A 109 11.78 -7.81 -10.92
N LEU A 110 11.32 -7.02 -11.89
CA LEU A 110 10.11 -6.23 -11.77
C LEU A 110 8.92 -7.06 -12.29
N PRO A 111 7.81 -7.19 -11.54
CA PRO A 111 6.67 -8.03 -11.93
C PRO A 111 6.12 -7.75 -13.33
N LEU A 112 6.32 -6.54 -13.85
CA LEU A 112 5.88 -6.11 -15.18
C LEU A 112 7.03 -5.72 -16.13
N LYS A 113 8.29 -5.87 -15.72
CA LYS A 113 9.48 -5.43 -16.48
C LYS A 113 9.51 -3.94 -16.87
N ILE A 114 8.64 -3.13 -16.25
CA ILE A 114 8.57 -1.68 -16.48
C ILE A 114 9.56 -1.00 -15.52
N LYS A 115 10.67 -0.46 -16.05
CA LYS A 115 11.69 0.29 -15.29
C LYS A 115 11.12 1.44 -14.44
N PRO A 116 10.23 2.31 -14.94
CA PRO A 116 9.71 3.40 -14.13
C PRO A 116 8.71 2.92 -13.06
N PRO A 117 8.75 3.47 -11.84
CA PRO A 117 7.84 3.12 -10.73
C PRO A 117 6.44 3.69 -10.91
N VAL A 118 5.81 3.46 -12.07
CA VAL A 118 4.48 3.98 -12.41
C VAL A 118 3.42 3.43 -11.45
N ILE A 119 3.48 2.14 -11.13
CA ILE A 119 2.52 1.49 -10.22
C ILE A 119 2.65 2.02 -8.79
N PRO A 120 3.85 2.04 -8.17
CA PRO A 120 4.03 2.65 -6.86
C PRO A 120 3.53 4.09 -6.80
N LEU A 121 3.78 4.89 -7.83
CA LEU A 121 3.34 6.29 -7.89
C LEU A 121 1.82 6.43 -7.98
N ILE A 122 1.15 5.60 -8.79
CA ILE A 122 -0.32 5.58 -8.86
C ILE A 122 -0.92 5.18 -7.50
N PHE A 123 -0.36 4.14 -6.86
CA PHE A 123 -0.83 3.69 -5.56
C PHE A 123 -0.61 4.74 -4.47
N MET A 124 0.52 5.45 -4.53
CA MET A 124 0.81 6.57 -3.63
C MET A 124 -0.18 7.73 -3.82
N LEU A 125 -0.53 8.07 -5.07
CA LEU A 125 -1.56 9.07 -5.37
C LEU A 125 -2.93 8.64 -4.82
N LEU A 126 -3.35 7.39 -5.09
CA LEU A 126 -4.62 6.87 -4.59
C LEU A 126 -4.66 6.82 -3.06
N ALA A 127 -3.55 6.46 -2.40
CA ALA A 127 -3.42 6.47 -0.95
C ALA A 127 -3.50 7.90 -0.38
N THR A 128 -2.89 8.87 -1.06
CA THR A 128 -2.95 10.29 -0.68
C THR A 128 -4.36 10.83 -0.80
N VAL A 129 -5.07 10.51 -1.88
CA VAL A 129 -6.49 10.86 -2.04
C VAL A 129 -7.33 10.23 -0.93
N ASN A 130 -7.08 8.97 -0.57
CA ASN A 130 -7.75 8.28 0.53
C ASN A 130 -7.53 8.99 1.87
N LEU A 131 -6.27 9.37 2.16
CA LEU A 131 -5.88 10.08 3.38
C LEU A 131 -6.54 11.46 3.48
N VAL A 132 -6.51 12.25 2.42
CA VAL A 132 -7.11 13.59 2.38
C VAL A 132 -8.63 13.51 2.56
N GLN A 133 -9.30 12.54 1.95
CA GLN A 133 -10.73 12.32 2.13
C GLN A 133 -11.06 11.89 3.58
N LEU A 134 -10.23 11.07 4.20
CA LEU A 134 -10.39 10.67 5.61
C LEU A 134 -10.26 11.86 6.56
N GLN A 135 -9.24 12.71 6.37
CA GLN A 135 -8.96 13.90 7.19
C GLN A 135 -10.00 15.01 7.00
N GLY A 136 -10.41 15.29 5.75
CA GLY A 136 -11.40 16.31 5.45
C GLY A 136 -12.79 16.00 6.02
N HIS A 137 -13.10 14.71 6.23
CA HIS A 137 -14.34 14.27 6.86
C HIS A 137 -14.25 14.26 8.40
N TRP A 138 -13.04 14.10 8.97
CA TRP A 138 -12.80 14.16 10.41
C TRP A 138 -12.87 15.61 10.92
N ARG A 139 -12.39 16.60 10.15
CA ARG A 139 -12.49 18.04 10.48
C ARG A 139 -13.92 18.62 10.40
N ARG A 140 -14.90 17.88 9.87
CA ARG A 140 -16.28 18.32 9.65
C ARG A 140 -17.30 17.62 10.55
N SER A 141 -16.85 16.75 11.45
CA SER A 141 -17.65 16.08 12.46
C SER A 141 -17.28 16.60 13.84
#